data_AF-A0A8H6YAB0-F1
#
_entry.id   AF-A0A8H6YAB0-F1
#
_cell.length_a   1.000
_cell.length_b   1.000
_cell.length_c   1.000
_cell.angle_alpha   90.00
_cell.angle_beta   90.00
_cell.angle_gamma   90.00
#
_symmetry.space_group_name_H-M   'P 1'
#
loop_
_entity.id
_entity.type
_entity.pdbx_description
1 polymer ?
#
loop_
_entity_poly.entity_id
_entity_poly.type
_entity_poly.pdbx_seq_one_letter_code
_entity_poly.pdbx_strand_id
1 'polypeptide(L)'
;MTSLHNAISILLVTSLALNALTVWRILRTPPIAFDVPFASEMPLPVEHAVLHFNFAKHYNITDDAEWATLLPANNGRIKLGVAQEEFDVGLFSDLACLENIRRAFLLLRDGAREPVPEAEACLGQMRQSIMCNAGASERRVRCRRQVRPSGVRRPCRPSVP
;
A
#
# COMPACT_ATOMS: atom_id res chain seq x y z
N MET A 1 -8.29 54.50 -17.20
CA MET A 1 -9.22 53.35 -17.12
C MET A 1 -8.91 52.23 -18.13
N THR A 2 -8.41 52.52 -19.34
CA THR A 2 -8.07 51.50 -20.36
C THR A 2 -6.91 50.55 -19.99
N SER A 3 -5.92 51.03 -19.24
CA SER A 3 -4.76 50.22 -18.83
C SER A 3 -5.14 49.02 -17.93
N LEU A 4 -6.13 49.18 -17.04
CA LEU A 4 -6.59 48.12 -16.14
C LEU A 4 -7.36 47.02 -16.89
N HIS A 5 -8.21 47.40 -17.86
CA HIS A 5 -8.93 46.44 -18.71
C HIS A 5 -7.98 45.60 -19.57
N ASN A 6 -6.89 46.20 -20.06
CA ASN A 6 -5.88 45.50 -20.84
C ASN A 6 -5.12 44.49 -19.96
N ALA A 7 -4.76 44.86 -18.73
CA ALA A 7 -4.08 43.97 -17.80
C ALA A 7 -4.94 42.75 -17.41
N ILE A 8 -6.24 42.95 -17.14
CA ILE A 8 -7.16 41.86 -16.80
C ILE A 8 -7.34 40.90 -17.99
N SER A 9 -7.47 41.45 -19.19
CA SER A 9 -7.62 40.64 -20.41
C SER A 9 -6.39 39.76 -20.66
N ILE A 10 -5.18 40.29 -20.44
CA ILE A 10 -3.93 39.52 -20.58
C ILE A 10 -3.84 38.39 -19.55
N LEU A 11 -4.24 38.64 -18.30
CA LEU A 11 -4.23 37.61 -17.25
C LEU A 11 -5.22 36.47 -17.53
N LEU A 12 -6.41 36.79 -18.05
CA LEU A 12 -7.40 35.77 -18.40
C LEU A 12 -6.93 34.91 -19.56
N VAL A 13 -6.39 35.52 -20.62
CA VAL A 13 -5.89 34.80 -21.80
C VAL A 13 -4.71 33.90 -21.44
N THR A 14 -3.78 34.39 -20.61
CA THR A 14 -2.63 33.58 -20.18
C THR A 14 -3.06 32.40 -19.29
N SER A 15 -4.00 32.60 -18.37
CA SER A 15 -4.57 31.51 -17.55
C SER A 15 -5.28 30.46 -18.41
N LEU A 16 -6.12 30.88 -19.36
CA LEU A 16 -6.79 29.98 -20.30
C LEU A 16 -5.80 29.20 -21.15
N ALA A 17 -4.76 29.85 -21.66
CA ALA A 17 -3.73 29.20 -22.46
C ALA A 17 -2.93 28.17 -21.65
N LEU A 18 -2.57 28.48 -20.40
CA LEU A 18 -1.88 27.56 -19.50
C LEU A 18 -2.76 26.36 -19.16
N ASN A 19 -4.04 26.57 -18.84
CA ASN A 19 -5.00 25.49 -18.58
C ASN A 19 -5.24 24.60 -19.81
N ALA A 20 -5.33 25.20 -21.01
CA ALA A 20 -5.44 24.42 -22.24
C ALA A 20 -4.17 23.59 -22.50
N LEU A 21 -2.99 24.16 -22.24
CA LEU A 21 -1.71 23.46 -22.37
C LEU A 21 -1.58 22.29 -21.38
N THR A 22 -2.00 22.47 -20.13
CA THR A 22 -1.95 21.40 -19.11
C THR A 22 -2.91 20.27 -19.46
N VAL A 23 -4.15 20.57 -19.84
CA VAL A 23 -5.12 19.56 -20.30
C VAL A 23 -4.61 18.83 -21.53
N TRP A 24 -4.05 19.55 -22.51
CA TRP A 24 -3.48 18.95 -23.71
C TRP A 24 -2.29 18.03 -23.39
N ARG A 25 -1.44 18.40 -22.44
CA ARG A 25 -0.35 17.54 -21.95
C ARG A 25 -0.90 16.29 -21.29
N ILE A 26 -1.92 16.39 -20.44
CA ILE A 26 -2.55 15.24 -19.76
C ILE A 26 -3.22 14.30 -20.78
N LEU A 27 -3.87 14.83 -21.80
CA LEU A 27 -4.50 14.02 -22.85
C LEU A 27 -3.48 13.36 -23.79
N ARG A 28 -2.29 13.95 -23.94
CA ARG A 28 -1.20 13.40 -24.76
C ARG A 28 -0.21 12.54 -24.00
N THR A 29 -0.19 12.61 -22.67
CA THR A 29 0.54 11.60 -21.90
C THR A 29 -0.15 10.27 -22.18
N PRO A 30 0.53 9.30 -22.81
CA PRO A 30 -0.04 7.97 -22.90
C PRO A 30 -0.38 7.55 -21.48
N PRO A 31 -1.52 6.86 -21.25
CA PRO A 31 -1.73 6.23 -19.96
C PRO A 31 -0.45 5.46 -19.68
N ILE A 32 0.11 5.62 -18.47
CA ILE A 32 1.17 4.74 -18.04
C ILE A 32 0.55 3.36 -18.14
N ALA A 33 0.87 2.64 -19.21
CA ALA A 33 0.62 1.23 -19.32
C ALA A 33 1.53 0.65 -18.25
N PHE A 34 1.01 0.64 -17.02
CA PHE A 34 1.43 -0.36 -16.09
C PHE A 34 1.04 -1.66 -16.78
N ASP A 35 2.02 -2.23 -17.47
CA ASP A 35 2.12 -3.65 -17.71
C ASP A 35 2.30 -4.25 -16.31
N VAL A 36 1.24 -4.13 -15.48
CA VAL A 36 1.02 -5.03 -14.39
C VAL A 36 0.75 -6.30 -15.18
N PRO A 37 1.66 -7.29 -15.20
CA PRO A 37 1.21 -8.61 -15.58
C PRO A 37 0.01 -8.83 -14.68
N PHE A 38 -1.19 -8.88 -15.28
CA PHE A 38 -2.42 -9.18 -14.57
C PHE A 38 -2.02 -10.35 -13.70
N ALA A 39 -2.01 -10.15 -12.38
CA ALA A 39 -1.86 -11.27 -11.49
C ALA A 39 -3.19 -11.98 -11.66
N SER A 40 -3.31 -12.74 -12.76
CA SER A 40 -4.23 -13.82 -12.90
C SER A 40 -4.03 -14.56 -11.60
N GLU A 41 -5.06 -14.49 -10.76
CA GLU A 41 -5.16 -15.22 -9.52
C GLU A 41 -4.42 -16.54 -9.72
N MET A 42 -3.43 -16.81 -8.85
CA MET A 42 -2.60 -17.98 -9.02
C MET A 42 -3.55 -19.16 -9.27
N PRO A 43 -3.41 -19.91 -10.39
CA PRO A 43 -4.33 -20.99 -10.72
C PRO A 43 -4.00 -22.20 -9.84
N LEU A 44 -4.03 -21.97 -8.53
CA LEU A 44 -4.00 -22.97 -7.51
C LEU A 44 -5.47 -23.25 -7.18
N PRO A 45 -5.95 -24.48 -7.33
CA PRO A 45 -7.25 -24.85 -6.80
C PRO A 45 -7.16 -24.73 -5.27
N VAL A 46 -7.62 -23.60 -4.74
CA VAL A 46 -7.67 -23.37 -3.29
C VAL A 46 -8.94 -24.02 -2.77
N GLU A 47 -8.81 -24.95 -1.84
CA GLU A 47 -9.97 -25.49 -1.14
C GLU A 47 -10.64 -24.37 -0.34
N HIS A 48 -11.97 -24.31 -0.39
CA HIS A 48 -12.72 -23.28 0.33
C HIS A 48 -12.56 -23.51 1.83
N ALA A 49 -11.78 -22.66 2.48
CA ALA A 49 -11.67 -22.64 3.94
C ALA A 49 -12.70 -21.67 4.51
N VAL A 50 -13.48 -22.14 5.48
CA VAL A 50 -14.37 -21.27 6.27
C VAL A 50 -13.60 -20.79 7.50
N LEU A 51 -13.44 -19.48 7.63
CA LEU A 51 -12.90 -18.88 8.84
C LEU A 51 -14.02 -18.69 9.86
N HIS A 52 -13.93 -19.37 11.01
CA HIS A 52 -14.86 -19.18 12.11
C HIS A 52 -14.42 -18.02 13.00
N PHE A 53 -15.20 -16.93 13.00
CA PHE A 53 -14.94 -15.78 13.86
C PHE A 53 -15.51 -16.01 15.26
N ASN A 54 -14.65 -15.96 16.28
CA ASN A 54 -15.08 -15.94 17.68
C ASN A 54 -14.83 -14.55 18.27
N PHE A 55 -15.91 -13.82 18.56
CA PHE A 55 -15.87 -12.41 18.94
C PHE A 55 -15.73 -12.16 20.45
N ALA A 56 -15.43 -13.17 21.27
CA ALA A 56 -15.40 -12.99 22.71
C ALA A 56 -14.16 -13.64 23.34
N LYS A 57 -13.21 -12.80 23.76
CA LYS A 57 -12.02 -13.03 24.60
C LYS A 57 -10.64 -12.99 23.95
N HIS A 58 -10.54 -12.88 22.63
CA HIS A 58 -9.26 -12.90 21.92
C HIS A 58 -8.88 -11.54 21.33
N TYR A 59 -7.58 -11.29 21.27
CA TYR A 59 -6.87 -10.11 20.77
C TYR A 59 -7.11 -8.83 21.57
N ASN A 60 -6.93 -8.90 22.90
CA ASN A 60 -6.94 -7.68 23.73
C ASN A 60 -5.85 -6.72 23.23
N ILE A 61 -6.15 -5.43 23.13
CA ILE A 61 -5.25 -4.39 22.59
C ILE A 61 -3.87 -4.37 23.27
N THR A 62 -3.76 -4.83 24.52
CA THR A 62 -2.51 -4.88 25.30
C THR A 62 -1.84 -6.27 25.35
N ASP A 63 -2.41 -7.30 24.75
CA ASP A 63 -1.89 -8.68 24.83
C ASP A 63 -0.91 -8.99 23.69
N ASP A 64 0.32 -8.50 23.81
CA ASP A 64 1.33 -8.66 22.75
C ASP A 64 1.62 -10.13 22.38
N ALA A 65 1.45 -11.07 23.32
CA ALA A 65 1.67 -12.48 23.06
C ALA A 65 0.61 -13.03 22.10
N GLU A 66 -0.64 -12.65 22.30
CA GLU A 66 -1.73 -13.06 21.43
C GLU A 66 -1.62 -12.43 20.03
N TRP A 67 -1.30 -11.14 19.95
CA TRP A 67 -1.08 -10.45 18.67
C TRP A 67 0.11 -11.01 17.88
N ALA A 68 1.15 -11.51 18.56
CA ALA A 68 2.27 -12.19 17.91
C ALA A 68 1.86 -13.50 17.21
N THR A 69 0.74 -14.11 17.58
CA THR A 69 0.25 -15.35 16.95
C THR A 69 -0.44 -15.13 15.60
N LEU A 70 -0.77 -13.88 15.25
CA LEU A 70 -1.45 -13.55 13.98
C LEU A 70 -0.61 -13.86 12.75
N LEU A 71 0.72 -13.83 12.88
CA LEU A 71 1.63 -14.03 11.77
C LEU A 71 2.31 -15.39 11.90
N PRO A 72 2.35 -16.20 10.83
CA PRO A 72 3.12 -17.43 10.81
C PRO A 72 4.62 -17.13 10.88
N ALA A 73 5.46 -18.12 11.18
CA ALA A 73 6.90 -17.94 11.41
C ALA A 73 7.68 -17.26 10.27
N ASN A 74 7.15 -17.29 9.04
CA ASN A 74 7.71 -16.62 7.85
C ASN A 74 7.09 -15.24 7.58
N ASN A 75 6.33 -14.67 8.53
CA ASN A 75 5.54 -13.45 8.40
C ASN A 75 4.55 -13.47 7.23
N GLY A 76 4.12 -14.66 6.79
CA GLY A 76 3.17 -14.82 5.70
C GLY A 76 3.76 -14.68 4.30
N ARG A 77 5.08 -14.85 4.17
CA ARG A 77 5.78 -14.85 2.87
C ARG A 77 5.98 -16.23 2.29
N ILE A 78 5.60 -16.41 1.03
CA ILE A 78 5.78 -17.64 0.28
C ILE A 78 6.76 -17.41 -0.87
N LYS A 79 7.48 -18.46 -1.28
CA LYS A 79 8.35 -18.42 -2.45
C LYS A 79 7.72 -19.20 -3.58
N LEU A 80 7.51 -18.57 -4.72
CA LEU A 80 6.85 -19.18 -5.87
C LEU A 80 7.73 -19.11 -7.14
N GLY A 81 7.49 -20.04 -8.05
CA GLY A 81 8.15 -20.12 -9.36
C GLY A 81 9.59 -20.67 -9.34
N VAL A 82 10.14 -20.85 -10.54
CA VAL A 82 11.50 -21.38 -10.77
C VAL A 82 12.57 -20.42 -10.22
N ALA A 83 12.30 -19.12 -10.27
CA ALA A 83 13.18 -18.08 -9.77
C ALA A 83 13.10 -17.88 -8.24
N GLN A 84 12.23 -18.61 -7.53
CA GLN A 84 12.01 -18.49 -6.08
C GLN A 84 11.73 -17.05 -5.65
N GLU A 85 10.83 -16.39 -6.38
CA GLU A 85 10.40 -15.03 -6.06
C GLU A 85 9.58 -15.06 -4.77
N GLU A 86 9.80 -14.07 -3.90
CA GLU A 86 9.13 -13.95 -2.62
C GLU A 86 7.85 -13.13 -2.80
N PHE A 87 6.72 -13.67 -2.32
CA PHE A 87 5.40 -13.08 -2.37
C PHE A 87 4.84 -12.98 -0.97
N ASP A 88 4.14 -11.88 -0.68
CA ASP A 88 3.38 -11.72 0.55
C ASP A 88 1.94 -12.19 0.31
N VAL A 89 1.45 -13.08 1.17
CA VAL A 89 0.04 -13.45 1.16
C VAL A 89 -0.77 -12.25 1.63
N GLY A 90 -1.77 -11.85 0.84
CA GLY A 90 -2.58 -10.65 1.09
C GLY A 90 -3.16 -10.60 2.50
N LEU A 91 -3.69 -11.72 2.99
CA LEU A 91 -4.26 -11.85 4.34
C LEU A 91 -3.25 -11.51 5.45
N PHE A 92 -2.05 -12.11 5.41
CA PHE A 92 -1.04 -11.87 6.44
C PHE A 92 -0.49 -10.44 6.39
N SER A 93 -0.45 -9.84 5.19
CA SER A 93 -0.15 -8.41 5.05
C SER A 93 -1.20 -7.52 5.72
N ASP A 94 -2.50 -7.84 5.60
CA ASP A 94 -3.56 -7.10 6.30
C ASP A 94 -3.48 -7.28 7.83
N LEU A 95 -3.21 -8.51 8.31
CA LEU A 95 -3.03 -8.78 9.74
C LEU A 95 -1.81 -8.04 10.32
N ALA A 96 -0.69 -7.99 9.59
CA ALA A 96 0.47 -7.20 9.98
C ALA A 96 0.15 -5.70 10.04
N CYS A 97 -0.70 -5.21 9.13
CA CYS A 97 -1.17 -3.82 9.15
C CYS A 97 -2.03 -3.52 10.39
N LEU A 98 -2.90 -4.44 10.81
CA LEU A 98 -3.69 -4.30 12.05
C LEU A 98 -2.78 -4.19 13.28
N GLU A 99 -1.73 -5.00 13.35
CA GLU A 99 -0.75 -4.96 14.44
C GLU A 99 -0.02 -3.62 14.51
N ASN A 100 0.37 -3.04 13.36
CA ASN A 100 1.00 -1.72 13.33
C ASN A 100 0.04 -0.61 13.80
N ILE A 101 -1.22 -0.68 13.40
CA ILE A 101 -2.27 0.26 13.86
C ILE A 101 -2.47 0.14 15.37
N ARG A 102 -2.55 -1.08 15.90
CA ARG A 102 -2.64 -1.32 17.35
C ARG A 102 -1.46 -0.72 18.10
N ARG A 103 -0.23 -0.96 17.65
CA ARG A 103 0.97 -0.40 18.27
C ARG A 103 0.93 1.13 18.29
N ALA A 104 0.45 1.75 17.21
CA ALA A 104 0.27 3.20 17.19
C ALA A 104 -0.74 3.66 18.25
N PHE A 105 -1.86 2.96 18.44
CA PHE A 105 -2.80 3.27 19.53
C PHE A 105 -2.17 3.15 20.92
N LEU A 106 -1.36 2.13 21.16
CA LEU A 106 -0.65 1.97 22.44
C LEU A 106 0.36 3.09 22.67
N LEU A 107 1.14 3.44 21.65
CA LEU A 107 2.10 4.55 21.73
C LEU A 107 1.40 5.88 22.04
N LEU A 108 0.29 6.17 21.37
CA LEU A 108 -0.51 7.38 21.62
C LEU A 108 -1.09 7.39 23.03
N ARG A 109 -1.61 6.26 23.52
CA ARG A 109 -2.09 6.09 24.90
C ARG A 109 -0.97 6.39 25.91
N ASP A 110 0.23 5.89 25.63
CA ASP A 110 1.41 6.04 26.49
C ASP A 110 2.07 7.43 26.38
N GLY A 111 1.45 8.36 25.63
CA GLY A 111 1.82 9.76 25.58
C GLY A 111 2.73 10.15 24.41
N ALA A 112 2.97 9.25 23.46
CA ALA A 112 3.64 9.62 22.22
C ALA A 112 2.79 10.65 21.45
N ARG A 113 3.46 11.66 20.89
CA ARG A 113 2.80 12.73 20.10
C ARG A 113 3.24 12.74 18.64
N GLU A 114 4.26 11.95 18.32
CA GLU A 114 4.76 11.85 16.96
C GLU A 114 3.82 10.98 16.12
N PRO A 115 3.61 11.33 14.85
CA PRO A 115 2.91 10.46 13.92
C PRO A 115 3.66 9.13 13.80
N VAL A 116 2.89 8.05 13.57
CA VAL A 116 3.43 6.70 13.35
C VAL A 116 3.28 6.38 11.86
N PRO A 117 4.32 6.63 11.03
CA PRO A 117 4.20 6.54 9.57
C PRO A 117 3.76 5.16 9.09
N GLU A 118 4.14 4.11 9.81
CA GLU A 118 3.73 2.74 9.52
C GLU A 118 2.20 2.60 9.63
N ALA A 119 1.58 3.17 10.66
CA ALA A 119 0.14 3.10 10.85
C ALA A 119 -0.61 3.93 9.79
N GLU A 120 -0.10 5.09 9.39
CA GLU A 120 -0.68 5.89 8.30
C GLU A 120 -0.66 5.13 6.97
N ALA A 121 0.49 4.51 6.64
CA ALA A 121 0.61 3.66 5.46
C ALA A 121 -0.36 2.46 5.52
N CYS A 122 -0.47 1.82 6.68
CA CYS A 122 -1.38 0.69 6.90
C CYS A 122 -2.86 1.09 6.70
N LEU A 123 -3.28 2.25 7.22
CA LEU A 123 -4.63 2.77 7.03
C LEU A 123 -4.92 3.08 5.57
N GLY A 124 -3.94 3.65 4.85
CA GLY A 124 -4.02 3.85 3.41
C GLY A 124 -4.23 2.52 2.65
N GLN A 125 -3.45 1.51 3.02
CA GLN A 125 -3.55 0.17 2.44
C GLN A 125 -4.91 -0.51 2.71
N MET A 126 -5.42 -0.44 3.93
CA MET A 126 -6.75 -0.99 4.30
C MET A 126 -7.88 -0.29 3.57
N ARG A 127 -7.78 1.04 3.42
CA ARG A 127 -8.77 1.79 2.65
C ARG A 127 -8.81 1.30 1.19
N GLN A 128 -7.65 1.12 0.58
CA GLN A 128 -7.57 0.62 -0.79
C GLN A 128 -8.08 -0.82 -0.92
N SER A 129 -7.82 -1.70 0.05
CA SER A 129 -8.33 -3.09 0.00
C SER A 129 -9.86 -3.16 0.14
N ILE A 130 -10.47 -2.28 0.95
CA ILE A 130 -11.93 -2.17 1.05
C ILE A 130 -12.53 -1.59 -0.24
N MET A 131 -11.92 -0.55 -0.82
CA MET A 131 -12.46 0.13 -2.01
C MET A 131 -12.29 -0.66 -3.30
N CYS A 132 -11.20 -1.41 -3.47
CA CYS A 132 -10.87 -2.10 -4.72
C CYS A 132 -11.39 -3.54 -4.81
N ASN A 133 -12.37 -3.90 -3.97
CA ASN A 133 -12.86 -5.25 -3.75
C ASN A 133 -11.80 -6.11 -3.03
N ALA A 134 -12.16 -6.58 -1.83
CA ALA A 134 -11.31 -7.36 -0.93
C ALA A 134 -11.12 -8.80 -1.45
N GLY A 135 -10.59 -8.95 -2.66
CA GLY A 135 -10.12 -10.24 -3.15
C GLY A 135 -8.82 -10.59 -2.43
N ALA A 136 -8.69 -11.82 -1.95
CA ALA A 136 -7.47 -12.39 -1.38
C ALA A 136 -6.33 -12.53 -2.41
N SER A 137 -6.25 -11.63 -3.39
CA SER A 137 -5.26 -11.67 -4.44
C SER A 137 -3.91 -11.27 -3.88
N GLU A 138 -2.94 -12.13 -4.12
CA GLU A 138 -1.55 -12.01 -3.71
C GLU A 138 -1.02 -10.60 -3.99
N ARG A 139 -0.61 -9.90 -2.93
CA ARG A 139 0.03 -8.60 -3.09
C ARG A 139 1.49 -8.85 -3.46
N ARG A 140 1.82 -8.63 -4.73
CA ARG A 140 3.19 -8.71 -5.21
C ARG A 140 4.02 -7.59 -4.58
N VAL A 141 4.77 -7.89 -3.53
CA VAL A 141 5.84 -7.01 -3.07
C VAL A 141 6.99 -7.11 -4.06
N ARG A 142 7.09 -6.14 -4.97
CA ARG A 142 8.23 -6.04 -5.87
C ARG A 142 9.46 -5.62 -5.04
N CYS A 143 10.17 -6.59 -4.46
CA CYS A 143 11.54 -6.37 -4.00
C CYS A 143 12.39 -6.03 -5.22
N ARG A 144 12.58 -4.74 -5.50
CA ARG A 144 13.59 -4.31 -6.46
C ARG A 144 14.92 -4.82 -5.89
N ARG A 145 15.57 -5.79 -6.55
CA ARG A 145 16.96 -6.16 -6.27
C ARG A 145 17.79 -4.90 -6.40
N GLN A 146 18.02 -4.20 -5.29
CA GLN A 146 18.93 -3.07 -5.27
C GLN A 146 20.33 -3.67 -5.08
N VAL A 147 20.87 -4.21 -6.17
CA VAL A 147 22.28 -4.56 -6.25
C VAL A 147 23.04 -3.22 -6.29
N ARG A 148 23.37 -2.67 -5.13
CA ARG A 148 24.47 -1.70 -5.05
C ARG A 148 25.79 -2.47 -5.28
N PRO A 149 26.81 -1.85 -5.87
CA PRO A 149 28.10 -2.49 -6.19
C PRO A 149 28.92 -2.92 -4.95
N SER A 150 28.34 -2.92 -3.75
CA SER A 150 29.01 -3.18 -2.46
C SER A 150 28.76 -4.59 -1.90
N GLY A 151 27.98 -5.44 -2.55
CA GLY A 151 27.82 -6.86 -2.16
C GLY A 151 27.06 -7.13 -0.86
N VAL A 152 26.69 -6.10 -0.08
CA VAL A 152 25.92 -6.26 1.16
C VAL A 152 24.44 -6.45 0.85
N ARG A 153 23.91 -7.65 1.10
CA ARG A 153 22.47 -7.94 1.04
C ARG A 153 21.78 -7.27 2.24
N ARG A 154 20.89 -6.31 1.99
CA ARG A 154 19.99 -5.79 3.02
C ARG A 154 18.66 -6.56 2.99
N PRO A 155 17.98 -6.73 4.14
CA PRO A 155 16.61 -7.20 4.17
C PRO A 155 15.71 -6.25 3.36
N CYS A 156 14.79 -6.80 2.57
CA CYS A 156 13.84 -6.03 1.78
C CYS A 156 13.06 -5.07 2.69
N ARG A 157 13.04 -3.78 2.33
CA ARG A 157 12.11 -2.81 2.90
C ARG A 157 10.94 -2.67 1.93
N PRO A 158 9.68 -2.78 2.37
CA PRO A 158 8.55 -2.53 1.49
C PRO A 158 8.65 -1.09 0.96
N SER A 159 8.54 -0.95 -0.37
CA SER A 159 8.42 0.36 -0.99
C SER A 159 6.99 0.84 -0.75
N VAL A 160 6.84 1.80 0.17
CA VAL A 160 5.60 2.57 0.32
C VAL A 160 5.44 3.43 -0.94
N PRO A 161 4.26 3.46 -1.59
CA PRO A 161 3.96 4.40 -2.66
C PRO A 161 3.96 5.85 -2.18
#